data_AF-A0A9J6GPN7-F1
#
_entry.id   AF-A0A9J6GPN7-F1
#
_cell.length_a   1.000
_cell.length_b   1.000
_cell.length_c   1.000
_cell.angle_alpha   90.00
_cell.angle_beta   90.00
_cell.angle_gamma   90.00
#
_symmetry.space_group_name_H-M   'P 1'
#
loop_
_entity.id
_entity.type
_entity.pdbx_description
1 polymer ?
#
loop_
_entity_poly.entity_id
_entity_poly.type
_entity_poly.pdbx_seq_one_letter_code
_entity_poly.pdbx_strand_id
1 'polypeptide(L)'
;MAYPQLPVADTEVLTPDDDHSDIPISAIGLRCRSVLSMRLDVPQLLLGPLGHRDWRGLALLVGFSCDEVELLREHGKSPTSLLLDKWEERSGNEQPTIVQLVKHLESLERYDILDDIRAELGKDIEFYRKREACGPQEVIQELKSWSSVRRPIYDAFVCYTVDDWPFVRRLVEKLEPLGLRLFLPNRDLKAGVLQYSTFYELMEKWCRKTIIVFSPNFLQSEECRVQQRFIESINIEQAQQKLIPVVIRPCKLDGMIKMMSKINLCNESNLQP
;
A
#
# COMPACT_ATOMS: atom_id res chain seq x y z
N MET A 1 -2.79 39.24 -5.00
CA MET A 1 -3.86 38.27 -4.71
C MET A 1 -3.38 37.40 -3.55
N ALA A 2 -4.02 37.51 -2.39
CA ALA A 2 -3.63 36.74 -1.20
C ALA A 2 -4.25 35.34 -1.28
N TYR A 3 -3.46 34.31 -1.04
CA TYR A 3 -3.93 32.92 -0.99
C TYR A 3 -4.87 32.73 0.21
N PRO A 4 -5.95 31.94 0.08
CA PRO A 4 -6.82 31.62 1.20
C PRO A 4 -6.05 30.81 2.25
N GLN A 5 -6.08 31.29 3.50
CA GLN A 5 -5.56 30.56 4.65
C GLN A 5 -6.48 29.39 4.94
N LEU A 6 -5.94 28.16 4.90
CA LEU A 6 -6.66 26.98 5.34
C LEU A 6 -6.91 27.07 6.85
N PRO A 7 -8.06 26.58 7.35
CA PRO A 7 -8.33 26.56 8.77
C PRO A 7 -7.26 25.72 9.47
N VAL A 8 -6.64 26.32 10.49
CA VAL A 8 -5.75 25.64 11.43
C VAL A 8 -6.62 24.65 12.20
N ALA A 9 -6.71 23.42 11.71
CA ALA A 9 -7.14 22.32 12.55
C ALA A 9 -6.09 22.18 13.65
N ASP A 10 -6.53 22.06 14.91
CA ASP A 10 -5.65 21.93 16.07
C ASP A 10 -4.62 20.81 15.82
N THR A 11 -3.42 21.25 15.45
CA THR A 11 -2.30 20.40 15.08
C THR A 11 -1.69 19.92 16.38
N GLU A 12 -2.06 18.72 16.82
CA GLU A 12 -1.15 17.93 17.65
C GLU A 12 0.06 17.58 16.77
N VAL A 13 1.02 18.49 16.79
CA VAL A 13 2.39 18.23 16.36
C VAL A 13 2.81 16.97 17.11
N LEU A 14 3.37 15.98 16.39
CA LEU A 14 4.21 14.96 17.01
C LEU A 14 5.40 15.71 17.61
N THR A 15 5.22 16.24 18.81
CA THR A 15 6.27 16.95 19.52
C THR A 15 7.31 15.93 19.93
N PRO A 16 8.61 16.24 19.82
CA PRO A 16 9.69 15.39 20.30
C PRO A 16 9.69 15.13 21.83
N ASP A 17 8.66 15.61 22.55
CA ASP A 17 8.46 15.42 23.98
C ASP A 17 7.77 14.08 24.34
N ASP A 18 7.17 13.37 23.38
CA ASP A 18 6.73 12.00 23.59
C ASP A 18 7.92 11.05 23.32
N ASP A 19 8.58 10.59 24.39
CA ASP A 19 9.74 9.71 24.29
C ASP A 19 9.33 8.35 23.70
N HIS A 20 9.51 8.24 22.39
CA HIS A 20 9.30 7.04 21.57
C HIS A 20 10.63 6.42 21.14
N SER A 21 11.73 6.81 21.81
CA SER A 21 13.10 6.41 21.47
C SER A 21 13.35 4.92 21.68
N ASP A 22 12.47 4.22 22.40
CA ASP A 22 12.51 2.80 22.68
C ASP A 22 11.65 1.95 21.71
N ILE A 23 10.83 2.58 20.87
CA ILE A 23 9.92 1.85 19.97
C ILE A 23 10.68 1.44 18.70
N PRO A 24 10.82 0.13 18.42
CA PRO A 24 11.55 -0.37 17.27
C PRO A 24 10.79 -0.13 15.97
N ILE A 25 11.50 -0.04 14.85
CA ILE A 25 10.92 0.11 13.51
C ILE A 25 10.01 -1.06 13.12
N SER A 26 10.16 -2.22 13.77
CA SER A 26 9.32 -3.40 13.60
C SER A 26 7.91 -3.23 14.18
N ALA A 27 7.71 -2.22 15.04
CA ALA A 27 6.38 -1.81 15.50
C ALA A 27 5.56 -1.16 14.38
N ILE A 28 6.21 -0.63 13.33
CA ILE A 28 5.54 0.02 12.22
C ILE A 28 4.68 -0.99 11.45
N GLY A 29 3.39 -0.70 11.36
CA GLY A 29 2.40 -1.52 10.70
C GLY A 29 2.51 -1.50 9.18
N LEU A 30 1.84 -2.46 8.54
CA LEU A 30 1.84 -2.63 7.09
C LEU A 30 1.35 -1.39 6.32
N ARG A 31 0.48 -0.58 6.93
CA ARG A 31 -0.05 0.64 6.32
C ARG A 31 1.02 1.74 6.23
N CYS A 32 1.69 2.04 7.33
CA CYS A 32 2.83 2.95 7.34
C CYS A 32 3.93 2.47 6.39
N ARG A 33 4.30 1.19 6.44
CA ARG A 33 5.30 0.60 5.52
C ARG A 33 4.91 0.73 4.05
N SER A 34 3.62 0.58 3.73
CA SER A 34 3.11 0.76 2.37
C SER A 34 3.20 2.20 1.91
N VAL A 35 2.77 3.17 2.73
CA VAL A 35 2.87 4.59 2.38
C VAL A 35 4.33 4.99 2.19
N LEU A 36 5.22 4.55 3.08
CA LEU A 36 6.67 4.73 2.95
C LEU A 36 7.16 4.19 1.60
N SER A 37 6.83 2.94 1.28
CA SER A 37 7.23 2.30 0.02
C SER A 37 6.69 3.04 -1.20
N MET A 38 5.41 3.36 -1.23
CA MET A 38 4.76 4.08 -2.33
C MET A 38 5.38 5.47 -2.57
N ARG A 39 5.87 6.14 -1.52
CA ARG A 39 6.40 7.50 -1.59
C ARG A 39 7.92 7.58 -1.76
N LEU A 40 8.65 6.59 -1.29
CA LEU A 40 10.11 6.54 -1.34
C LEU A 40 10.64 5.70 -2.49
N ASP A 41 9.88 4.73 -3.02
CA ASP A 41 10.32 3.94 -4.18
C ASP A 41 10.33 4.76 -5.48
N VAL A 42 9.61 5.89 -5.51
CA VAL A 42 9.63 6.84 -6.63
C VAL A 42 10.93 7.63 -6.62
N PRO A 43 11.79 7.48 -7.65
CA PRO A 43 13.04 8.23 -7.73
C PRO A 43 12.77 9.74 -7.74
N GLN A 44 13.41 10.46 -6.84
CA GLN A 44 13.36 11.92 -6.83
C GLN A 44 14.47 12.46 -7.73
N LEU A 45 14.11 13.32 -8.69
CA LEU A 45 15.05 13.96 -9.60
C LEU A 45 15.84 15.08 -8.91
N LEU A 46 15.20 15.77 -7.96
CA LEU A 46 15.82 16.83 -7.20
C LEU A 46 16.54 16.25 -5.99
N LEU A 47 17.83 16.57 -5.88
CA LEU A 47 18.63 16.25 -4.71
C LEU A 47 18.29 17.22 -3.57
N GLY A 48 18.28 16.71 -2.35
CA GLY A 48 18.22 17.48 -1.12
C GLY A 48 19.61 17.76 -0.56
N PRO A 49 19.69 18.40 0.62
CA PRO A 49 20.95 18.77 1.26
C PRO A 49 21.90 17.59 1.52
N LEU A 50 21.34 16.38 1.70
CA LEU A 50 22.07 15.15 2.00
C LEU A 50 22.06 14.14 0.84
N GLY A 51 21.69 14.57 -0.37
CA GLY A 51 21.70 13.74 -1.57
C GLY A 51 20.30 13.33 -2.03
N HIS A 52 20.10 12.03 -2.33
CA HIS A 52 18.81 11.54 -2.85
C HIS A 52 17.68 11.73 -1.83
N ARG A 53 16.47 12.09 -2.29
CA ARG A 53 15.28 12.30 -1.43
C ARG A 53 14.28 11.13 -1.48
N ASP A 54 14.78 9.97 -1.85
CA ASP A 54 14.06 8.71 -1.99
C ASP A 54 14.73 7.61 -1.17
N TRP A 55 14.31 6.36 -1.37
CA TRP A 55 14.81 5.19 -0.65
C TRP A 55 16.35 5.07 -0.66
N ARG A 56 17.04 5.58 -1.68
CA ARG A 56 18.51 5.56 -1.76
C ARG A 56 19.13 6.45 -0.70
N GLY A 57 18.58 7.65 -0.53
CA GLY A 57 19.02 8.58 0.49
C GLY A 57 18.74 8.05 1.89
N LEU A 58 17.56 7.44 2.08
CA LEU A 58 17.22 6.76 3.33
C LEU A 58 18.22 5.64 3.63
N ALA A 59 18.54 4.79 2.65
CA ALA A 59 19.50 3.71 2.83
C ALA A 59 20.90 4.21 3.23
N LEU A 60 21.38 5.29 2.60
CA LEU A 60 22.67 5.90 2.95
C LEU A 60 22.65 6.50 4.37
N LEU A 61 21.57 7.18 4.75
CA LEU A 61 21.40 7.72 6.12
C LEU A 61 21.37 6.63 7.19
N VAL A 62 20.80 5.48 6.86
CA VAL A 62 20.78 4.29 7.71
C VAL A 62 22.17 3.60 7.78
N GLY A 63 23.09 3.94 6.88
CA GLY A 63 24.45 3.39 6.85
C GLY A 63 24.63 2.19 5.93
N PHE A 64 23.78 2.00 4.92
CA PHE A 64 24.05 1.07 3.83
C PHE A 64 25.16 1.61 2.93
N SER A 65 26.07 0.75 2.49
CA SER A 65 27.10 1.11 1.51
C SER A 65 26.48 1.29 0.13
N CYS A 66 27.18 1.97 -0.79
CA CYS A 66 26.73 2.13 -2.16
C CYS A 66 26.45 0.77 -2.83
N ASP A 67 27.30 -0.24 -2.60
CA ASP A 67 27.12 -1.58 -3.17
C ASP A 67 25.83 -2.25 -2.64
N GLU A 68 25.51 -2.05 -1.36
CA GLU A 68 24.29 -2.59 -0.77
C GLU A 68 23.03 -1.88 -1.29
N VAL A 69 23.11 -0.56 -1.53
CA VAL A 69 22.04 0.20 -2.17
C VAL A 69 21.78 -0.32 -3.59
N GLU A 70 22.84 -0.60 -4.37
CA GLU A 70 22.70 -1.20 -5.69
C GLU A 70 22.03 -2.59 -5.60
N LEU A 71 22.42 -3.42 -4.64
CA LEU A 71 21.79 -4.72 -4.40
C LEU A 71 20.30 -4.59 -4.06
N LEU A 72 19.90 -3.59 -3.26
CA LEU A 72 18.49 -3.34 -2.94
C LEU A 72 17.67 -3.02 -4.20
N ARG A 73 18.26 -2.32 -5.18
CA ARG A 73 17.61 -2.00 -6.46
C ARG A 73 17.33 -3.23 -7.31
N GLU A 74 18.29 -4.16 -7.40
CA GLU A 74 18.21 -5.32 -8.30
C GLU A 74 17.16 -6.36 -7.89
N HIS A 75 16.68 -6.34 -6.65
CA HIS A 75 15.75 -7.37 -6.14
C HIS A 75 14.31 -7.26 -6.69
N GLY A 76 13.98 -6.26 -7.51
CA GLY A 76 12.72 -6.14 -8.25
C GLY A 76 11.43 -6.02 -7.41
N LYS A 77 11.54 -6.08 -6.07
CA LYS A 77 10.51 -5.80 -5.08
C LYS A 77 10.65 -4.35 -4.61
N SER A 78 9.68 -3.83 -3.85
CA SER A 78 9.80 -2.50 -3.22
C SER A 78 11.15 -2.35 -2.50
N PRO A 79 12.08 -1.49 -2.99
CA PRO A 79 13.39 -1.32 -2.37
C PRO A 79 13.28 -0.72 -0.97
N THR A 80 12.28 0.15 -0.72
CA THR A 80 11.99 0.66 0.63
C THR A 80 11.55 -0.45 1.57
N SER A 81 10.65 -1.35 1.14
CA SER A 81 10.24 -2.48 2.01
C SER A 81 11.43 -3.35 2.38
N LEU A 82 12.26 -3.72 1.41
CA LEU A 82 13.44 -4.55 1.63
C LEU A 82 14.49 -3.83 2.49
N LEU A 83 14.67 -2.51 2.30
CA LEU A 83 15.52 -1.68 3.14
C LEU A 83 15.07 -1.73 4.60
N LEU A 84 13.77 -1.54 4.86
CA LEU A 84 13.22 -1.57 6.21
C LEU A 84 13.35 -2.95 6.86
N ASP A 85 13.20 -4.04 6.09
CA ASP A 85 13.43 -5.42 6.57
C ASP A 85 14.90 -5.62 6.95
N LYS A 86 15.84 -5.24 6.07
CA LYS A 86 17.28 -5.37 6.33
C LYS A 86 17.80 -4.44 7.43
N TRP A 87 17.18 -3.28 7.62
CA TRP A 87 17.55 -2.36 8.69
C TRP A 87 17.32 -3.02 10.05
N GLU A 88 16.21 -3.75 10.21
CA GLU A 88 15.93 -4.52 11.44
C GLU A 88 16.95 -5.64 11.67
N GLU A 89 17.30 -6.40 10.62
CA GLU A 89 18.24 -7.53 10.71
C GLU A 89 19.67 -7.11 11.10
N ARG A 90 20.08 -5.89 10.76
CA ARG A 90 21.45 -5.39 10.96
C ARG A 90 21.75 -4.98 12.41
N SER A 91 20.71 -4.76 13.21
CA SER A 91 20.83 -4.17 14.53
C SER A 91 21.32 -5.17 15.58
N GLY A 92 22.65 -5.32 15.66
CA GLY A 92 23.30 -6.08 16.72
C GLY A 92 23.21 -5.40 18.10
N ASN A 93 23.71 -4.16 18.22
CA ASN A 93 23.85 -3.45 19.52
C ASN A 93 22.89 -2.27 19.74
N GLU A 94 22.33 -1.68 18.68
CA GLU A 94 21.38 -0.56 18.77
C GLU A 94 20.19 -0.87 17.87
N GLN A 95 19.00 -0.99 18.47
CA GLN A 95 17.80 -1.30 17.70
C GLN A 95 17.36 -0.08 16.89
N PRO A 96 16.86 -0.28 15.66
CA PRO A 96 16.44 0.81 14.82
C PRO A 96 15.08 1.30 15.27
N THR A 97 14.89 2.60 15.45
CA THR A 97 13.70 3.15 16.11
C THR A 97 12.83 3.96 15.16
N ILE A 98 11.56 4.12 15.51
CA ILE A 98 10.64 5.00 14.77
C ILE A 98 11.18 6.44 14.75
N VAL A 99 11.77 6.91 15.86
CA VAL A 99 12.36 8.24 15.95
C VAL A 99 13.52 8.42 14.97
N GLN A 100 14.37 7.42 14.79
CA GLN A 100 15.44 7.46 13.77
C GLN A 100 14.85 7.56 12.36
N LEU A 101 13.81 6.78 12.04
CA LEU A 101 13.13 6.87 10.75
C LEU A 101 12.57 8.29 10.50
N VAL A 102 11.89 8.88 11.49
CA VAL A 102 11.34 10.24 11.38
C VAL A 102 12.46 11.26 11.12
N LYS A 103 13.55 11.21 11.90
CA LYS A 103 14.72 12.09 11.71
C LYS A 103 15.35 11.94 10.34
N HIS A 104 15.43 10.71 9.82
CA HIS A 104 15.93 10.50 8.46
C HIS A 104 14.99 11.08 7.41
N LEU A 105 13.66 10.96 7.55
CA LEU A 105 12.69 11.56 6.62
C LEU A 105 12.74 13.10 6.65
N GLU A 106 12.91 13.70 7.83
CA GLU A 106 13.14 15.15 7.96
C GLU A 106 14.44 15.58 7.26
N SER A 107 15.51 14.80 7.44
CA SER A 107 16.81 15.01 6.81
C SER A 107 16.77 14.91 5.27
N LEU A 108 15.81 14.14 4.74
CA LEU A 108 15.51 14.02 3.30
C LEU A 108 14.54 15.10 2.79
N GLU A 109 14.07 15.98 3.67
CA GLU A 109 13.03 16.98 3.41
C GLU A 109 11.73 16.35 2.87
N ARG A 110 11.36 15.16 3.39
CA ARG A 110 10.14 14.43 2.99
C ARG A 110 9.01 14.60 4.01
N TYR A 111 8.70 15.85 4.32
CA TYR A 111 7.59 16.21 5.22
C TYR A 111 6.23 15.74 4.70
N ASP A 112 6.06 15.64 3.38
CA ASP A 112 4.85 15.07 2.76
C ASP A 112 4.57 13.65 3.24
N ILE A 113 5.63 12.84 3.39
CA ILE A 113 5.52 11.47 3.88
C ILE A 113 5.17 11.46 5.36
N LEU A 114 5.80 12.32 6.15
CA LEU A 114 5.56 12.41 7.59
C LEU A 114 4.09 12.73 7.88
N ASP A 115 3.52 13.67 7.12
CA ASP A 115 2.10 14.01 7.24
C ASP A 115 1.19 12.86 6.77
N ASP A 116 1.54 12.17 5.68
CA ASP A 116 0.78 11.01 5.19
C ASP A 116 0.77 9.84 6.18
N ILE A 117 1.86 9.60 6.93
CA ILE A 117 1.96 8.46 7.86
C ILE A 117 1.53 8.80 9.29
N ARG A 118 1.46 10.07 9.68
CA ARG A 118 1.25 10.54 11.07
C ARG A 118 0.15 9.77 11.80
N ALA A 119 -1.04 9.72 11.21
CA ALA A 119 -2.21 9.12 11.85
C ALA A 119 -2.11 7.59 12.00
N GLU A 120 -1.45 6.90 11.06
CA GLU A 120 -1.27 5.46 11.13
C GLU A 120 -0.10 5.09 12.05
N LEU A 121 0.95 5.92 12.08
CA LEU A 121 2.10 5.75 12.95
C LEU A 121 1.73 5.89 14.43
N GLY A 122 0.87 6.86 14.76
CA GLY A 122 0.32 7.00 16.11
C GLY A 122 -0.43 5.74 16.57
N LYS A 123 -1.24 5.14 15.69
CA LYS A 123 -1.95 3.87 15.99
C LYS A 123 -0.98 2.71 16.20
N ASP A 124 0.07 2.63 15.39
CA ASP A 124 1.09 1.59 15.52
C ASP A 124 1.86 1.71 16.85
N ILE A 125 2.19 2.94 17.26
CA ILE A 125 2.81 3.27 18.56
C ILE A 125 1.90 2.85 19.72
N GLU A 126 0.63 3.28 19.71
CA GLU A 126 -0.33 2.88 20.75
C GLU A 126 -0.47 1.36 20.84
N PHE A 127 -0.51 0.68 19.70
CA PHE A 127 -0.65 -0.77 19.63
C PHE A 127 0.58 -1.47 20.23
N TYR A 128 1.77 -0.98 19.91
CA TYR A 128 3.02 -1.50 20.47
C TYR A 128 3.02 -1.36 22.00
N ARG A 129 2.68 -0.18 22.53
CA ARG A 129 2.59 0.08 23.97
C ARG A 129 1.57 -0.82 24.67
N LYS A 130 0.39 -0.99 24.08
CA LYS A 130 -0.64 -1.91 24.59
C LYS A 130 -0.15 -3.36 24.63
N ARG A 131 0.61 -3.79 23.62
CA ARG A 131 1.20 -5.12 23.55
C ARG A 131 2.28 -5.35 24.61
N GLU A 132 3.06 -4.33 24.96
CA GLU A 132 4.01 -4.44 26.09
C GLU A 132 3.30 -4.52 27.44
N ALA A 133 2.15 -3.84 27.57
CA ALA A 133 1.38 -3.82 28.82
C ALA A 133 0.52 -5.08 29.06
N CYS A 134 0.05 -5.77 28.01
CA CYS A 134 -0.80 -6.97 28.11
C CYS A 134 -0.03 -8.28 27.82
N GLY A 135 -0.28 -9.32 28.64
CA GLY A 135 0.37 -10.62 28.47
C GLY A 135 -0.02 -11.37 27.18
N PRO A 136 0.77 -12.36 26.72
CA PRO A 136 0.63 -12.99 25.39
C PRO A 136 -0.73 -13.65 25.07
N GLN A 137 -1.53 -13.99 26.09
CA GLN A 137 -2.75 -14.80 25.93
C GLN A 137 -4.01 -13.99 25.59
N GLU A 138 -4.17 -12.76 26.07
CA GLU A 138 -5.30 -11.87 25.70
C GLU A 138 -5.12 -11.30 24.28
N VAL A 139 -3.85 -11.15 23.86
CA VAL A 139 -3.45 -10.66 22.54
C VAL A 139 -3.89 -11.61 21.41
N ILE A 140 -3.97 -12.93 21.62
CA ILE A 140 -4.38 -13.88 20.57
C ILE A 140 -5.90 -13.80 20.28
N GLN A 141 -6.70 -13.52 21.29
CA GLN A 141 -8.16 -13.37 21.15
C GLN A 141 -8.50 -12.03 20.48
N GLU A 142 -7.76 -10.98 20.82
CA GLU A 142 -7.85 -9.70 20.12
C GLU A 142 -7.18 -9.72 18.74
N LEU A 143 -6.09 -10.46 18.49
CA LEU A 143 -5.48 -10.59 17.15
C LEU A 143 -6.44 -11.21 16.13
N LYS A 144 -7.34 -12.10 16.56
CA LYS A 144 -8.42 -12.63 15.70
C LYS A 144 -9.48 -11.56 15.42
N SER A 145 -9.83 -10.73 16.41
CA SER A 145 -10.64 -9.52 16.21
C SER A 145 -9.92 -8.48 15.32
N TRP A 146 -8.60 -8.35 15.46
CA TRP A 146 -7.73 -7.32 14.87
C TRP A 146 -7.14 -7.69 13.51
N SER A 147 -7.23 -8.96 13.10
CA SER A 147 -7.19 -9.33 11.67
C SER A 147 -8.30 -8.60 10.88
N SER A 148 -9.36 -8.16 11.56
CA SER A 148 -10.38 -7.24 11.05
C SER A 148 -10.03 -5.75 11.22
N VAL A 149 -8.99 -5.39 12.01
CA VAL A 149 -8.60 -4.00 12.35
C VAL A 149 -7.33 -3.52 11.64
N ARG A 150 -6.40 -4.40 11.25
CA ARG A 150 -5.50 -4.09 10.11
C ARG A 150 -6.31 -4.10 8.82
N ARG A 151 -7.26 -3.16 8.68
CA ARG A 151 -8.03 -3.08 7.44
C ARG A 151 -7.01 -2.82 6.35
N PRO A 152 -7.08 -3.54 5.23
CA PRO A 152 -6.31 -3.18 4.05
C PRO A 152 -6.48 -1.68 3.77
N ILE A 153 -5.42 -1.03 3.28
CA ILE A 153 -5.42 0.42 3.03
C ILE A 153 -6.62 0.76 2.14
N TYR A 154 -6.93 -0.14 1.22
CA TYR A 154 -8.10 -0.11 0.35
C TYR A 154 -8.98 -1.35 0.55
N ASP A 155 -10.29 -1.15 0.51
CA ASP A 155 -11.26 -2.24 0.56
C ASP A 155 -11.18 -3.10 -0.70
N ALA A 156 -10.91 -2.50 -1.86
CA ALA A 156 -10.62 -3.26 -3.07
C ALA A 156 -9.62 -2.57 -4.02
N PHE A 157 -8.75 -3.37 -4.61
CA PHE A 157 -8.04 -3.02 -5.85
C PHE A 157 -8.98 -3.20 -7.03
N VAL A 158 -9.01 -2.25 -7.97
CA VAL A 158 -9.78 -2.39 -9.21
C VAL A 158 -8.83 -2.64 -10.37
N CYS A 159 -8.85 -3.87 -10.89
CA CYS A 159 -8.10 -4.29 -12.08
C CYS A 159 -8.99 -4.13 -13.31
N TYR A 160 -8.60 -3.26 -14.25
CA TYR A 160 -9.36 -2.93 -15.45
C TYR A 160 -8.43 -2.44 -16.57
N THR A 161 -8.90 -2.50 -17.81
CA THR A 161 -8.24 -1.83 -18.95
C THR A 161 -8.85 -0.45 -19.16
N VAL A 162 -8.10 0.48 -19.75
CA VAL A 162 -8.55 1.86 -20.02
C VAL A 162 -9.89 1.92 -20.76
N ASP A 163 -10.16 0.98 -21.68
CA ASP A 163 -11.42 0.89 -22.43
C ASP A 163 -12.65 0.65 -21.54
N ASP A 164 -12.45 0.07 -20.36
CA ASP A 164 -13.49 -0.25 -19.39
C ASP A 164 -13.70 0.85 -18.35
N TRP A 165 -12.97 1.96 -18.47
CA TRP A 165 -13.09 3.12 -17.59
C TRP A 165 -14.53 3.65 -17.42
N PRO A 166 -15.39 3.74 -18.45
CA PRO A 166 -16.76 4.21 -18.27
C PRO A 166 -17.55 3.38 -17.24
N PHE A 167 -17.31 2.07 -17.14
CA PHE A 167 -17.90 1.21 -16.12
C PHE A 167 -17.26 1.46 -14.76
N VAL A 168 -15.93 1.51 -14.70
CA VAL A 168 -15.18 1.70 -13.46
C VAL A 168 -15.50 3.03 -12.80
N ARG A 169 -15.68 4.10 -13.58
CA ARG A 169 -16.16 5.39 -13.06
C ARG A 169 -17.49 5.24 -12.31
N ARG A 170 -18.48 4.55 -12.91
CA ARG A 170 -19.78 4.31 -12.24
C ARG A 170 -19.64 3.43 -11.00
N LEU A 171 -18.71 2.47 -11.02
CA LEU A 171 -18.41 1.63 -9.86
C LEU A 171 -17.89 2.50 -8.69
N VAL A 172 -16.94 3.40 -8.98
CA VAL A 172 -16.37 4.34 -8.01
C VAL A 172 -17.45 5.27 -7.45
N GLU A 173 -18.24 5.90 -8.33
CA GLU A 173 -19.34 6.80 -7.96
C GLU A 173 -20.39 6.15 -7.06
N LYS A 174 -20.58 4.83 -7.17
CA LYS A 174 -21.52 4.09 -6.32
C LYS A 174 -20.92 3.57 -5.02
N LEU A 175 -19.66 3.15 -5.03
CA LEU A 175 -19.05 2.45 -3.89
C LEU A 175 -18.33 3.39 -2.92
N GLU A 176 -17.66 4.43 -3.40
CA GLU A 176 -16.92 5.35 -2.52
C GLU A 176 -17.83 6.16 -1.59
N PRO A 177 -19.02 6.65 -2.02
CA PRO A 177 -19.98 7.29 -1.09
C PRO A 177 -20.51 6.37 0.00
N LEU A 178 -20.44 5.05 -0.19
CA LEU A 178 -20.80 4.05 0.83
C LEU A 178 -19.67 3.81 1.85
N GLY A 179 -18.57 4.55 1.74
CA GLY A 179 -17.40 4.46 2.63
C GLY A 179 -16.39 3.39 2.23
N LEU A 180 -16.50 2.80 1.03
CA LEU A 180 -15.52 1.85 0.51
C LEU A 180 -14.36 2.59 -0.14
N ARG A 181 -13.13 2.25 0.25
CA ARG A 181 -11.90 2.84 -0.30
C ARG A 181 -11.39 1.98 -1.45
N LEU A 182 -11.55 2.45 -2.68
CA LEU A 182 -11.06 1.74 -3.86
C LEU A 182 -9.66 2.23 -4.23
N PHE A 183 -8.80 1.32 -4.69
CA PHE A 183 -7.53 1.66 -5.32
C PHE A 183 -7.64 1.50 -6.84
N LEU A 184 -7.30 2.57 -7.56
CA LEU A 184 -7.27 2.62 -9.01
C LEU A 184 -5.86 3.01 -9.48
N PRO A 185 -5.17 2.16 -10.26
CA PRO A 185 -3.85 2.47 -10.79
C PRO A 185 -3.73 3.86 -11.43
N ASN A 186 -4.66 4.22 -12.32
CA ASN A 186 -4.55 5.47 -13.08
C ASN A 186 -4.86 6.74 -12.25
N ARG A 187 -5.44 6.59 -11.06
CA ARG A 187 -5.80 7.69 -10.16
C ARG A 187 -4.81 7.80 -9.00
N ASP A 188 -4.49 6.67 -8.40
CA ASP A 188 -3.81 6.58 -7.10
C ASP A 188 -2.31 6.32 -7.27
N LEU A 189 -1.88 5.80 -8.42
CA LEU A 189 -0.48 5.61 -8.76
C LEU A 189 0.07 6.89 -9.40
N LYS A 190 1.00 7.58 -8.73
CA LYS A 190 1.64 8.79 -9.28
C LYS A 190 2.58 8.44 -10.43
N ALA A 191 2.66 9.29 -11.45
CA ALA A 191 3.58 9.15 -12.57
C ALA A 191 5.03 8.99 -12.07
N GLY A 192 5.64 7.84 -12.36
CA GLY A 192 6.98 7.47 -11.88
C GLY A 192 7.03 6.17 -11.05
N VAL A 193 5.91 5.73 -10.48
CA VAL A 193 5.78 4.37 -9.91
C VAL A 193 5.45 3.41 -11.05
N LEU A 194 6.46 2.84 -11.70
CA LEU A 194 6.27 1.91 -12.82
C LEU A 194 6.99 0.60 -12.53
N GLN A 195 6.43 -0.22 -11.64
CA GLN A 195 6.84 -1.61 -11.54
C GLN A 195 5.65 -2.55 -11.39
N TYR A 196 5.63 -3.59 -12.23
CA TYR A 196 4.67 -4.69 -12.18
C TYR A 196 4.66 -5.42 -10.82
N SER A 197 5.80 -5.40 -10.10
CA SER A 197 5.92 -5.94 -8.75
C SER A 197 5.07 -5.15 -7.73
N THR A 198 4.91 -3.84 -7.90
CA THR A 198 4.07 -3.00 -7.04
C THR A 198 2.59 -3.39 -7.16
N PHE A 199 2.10 -3.74 -8.35
CA PHE A 199 0.71 -4.19 -8.53
C PHE A 199 0.42 -5.50 -7.80
N TYR A 200 1.37 -6.44 -7.82
CA TYR A 200 1.24 -7.67 -7.05
C TYR A 200 1.16 -7.40 -5.55
N GLU A 201 2.05 -6.55 -5.02
CA GLU A 201 2.04 -6.16 -3.60
C GLU A 201 0.76 -5.39 -3.22
N LEU A 202 0.27 -4.52 -4.10
CA LEU A 202 -1.01 -3.82 -3.94
C LEU A 202 -2.18 -4.80 -3.82
N MET A 203 -2.26 -5.77 -4.72
CA MET A 203 -3.31 -6.80 -4.76
C MET A 203 -3.21 -7.75 -3.56
N GLU A 204 -2.01 -8.19 -3.22
CA GLU A 204 -1.77 -9.19 -2.18
C GLU A 204 -1.86 -8.59 -0.77
N LYS A 205 -1.11 -7.50 -0.51
CA LYS A 205 -0.85 -6.97 0.82
C LYS A 205 -1.70 -5.76 1.18
N TRP A 206 -2.03 -4.89 0.22
CA TRP A 206 -2.62 -3.57 0.55
C TRP A 206 -4.14 -3.51 0.38
N CYS A 207 -4.73 -4.44 -0.38
CA CYS A 207 -6.17 -4.47 -0.65
C CYS A 207 -6.86 -5.69 -0.03
N ARG A 208 -8.08 -5.56 0.49
CA ARG A 208 -8.83 -6.71 1.06
C ARG A 208 -9.34 -7.63 -0.02
N LYS A 209 -9.86 -7.03 -1.09
CA LYS A 209 -10.37 -7.70 -2.26
C LYS A 209 -9.69 -7.16 -3.51
N THR A 210 -9.80 -7.91 -4.60
CA THR A 210 -9.42 -7.44 -5.92
C THR A 210 -10.61 -7.63 -6.84
N ILE A 211 -11.21 -6.52 -7.28
CA ILE A 211 -12.26 -6.51 -8.30
C ILE A 211 -11.56 -6.61 -9.66
N ILE A 212 -11.88 -7.64 -10.44
CA ILE A 212 -11.34 -7.80 -11.79
C ILE A 212 -12.48 -7.59 -12.78
N VAL A 213 -12.35 -6.56 -13.62
CA VAL A 213 -13.35 -6.17 -14.61
C VAL A 213 -13.08 -6.91 -15.92
N PHE A 214 -13.88 -7.93 -16.20
CA PHE A 214 -13.75 -8.77 -17.38
C PHE A 214 -14.57 -8.22 -18.56
N SER A 215 -13.85 -7.97 -19.65
CA SER A 215 -14.37 -7.63 -20.97
C SER A 215 -13.48 -8.26 -22.05
N PRO A 216 -13.93 -8.33 -23.33
CA PRO A 216 -13.07 -8.77 -24.43
C PRO A 216 -11.76 -7.98 -24.53
N ASN A 217 -11.80 -6.67 -24.29
CA ASN A 217 -10.63 -5.80 -24.34
C ASN A 217 -9.70 -6.06 -23.16
N PHE A 218 -10.26 -6.29 -21.97
CA PHE A 218 -9.46 -6.64 -20.79
C PHE A 218 -8.64 -7.92 -21.03
N LEU A 219 -9.22 -8.95 -21.64
CA LEU A 219 -8.51 -10.21 -21.92
C LEU A 219 -7.31 -10.05 -22.88
N GLN A 220 -7.26 -8.97 -23.64
CA GLN A 220 -6.14 -8.64 -24.55
C GLN A 220 -5.17 -7.62 -23.95
N SER A 221 -5.44 -7.12 -22.75
CA SER A 221 -4.69 -6.06 -22.11
C SER A 221 -3.47 -6.56 -21.32
N GLU A 222 -2.48 -5.70 -21.10
CA GLU A 222 -1.31 -6.01 -20.28
C GLU A 222 -1.71 -6.19 -18.80
N GLU A 223 -2.76 -5.51 -18.33
CA GLU A 223 -3.32 -5.65 -16.99
C GLU A 223 -3.80 -7.08 -16.72
N CYS A 224 -4.39 -7.74 -17.73
CA CYS A 224 -4.76 -9.16 -17.63
C CYS A 224 -3.54 -10.07 -17.45
N ARG A 225 -2.40 -9.76 -18.07
CA ARG A 225 -1.17 -10.56 -17.94
C ARG A 225 -0.57 -10.44 -16.54
N VAL A 226 -0.63 -9.25 -15.95
CA VAL A 226 -0.20 -9.00 -14.56
C VAL A 226 -1.12 -9.73 -13.58
N GLN A 227 -2.43 -9.64 -13.81
CA GLN A 227 -3.43 -10.33 -13.02
C GLN A 227 -3.21 -11.86 -13.07
N GLN A 228 -2.91 -12.43 -14.23
CA GLN A 228 -2.68 -13.87 -14.37
C GLN A 228 -1.58 -14.37 -13.45
N ARG A 229 -0.46 -13.65 -13.35
CA ARG A 229 0.64 -13.99 -12.41
C ARG A 229 0.19 -14.01 -10.96
N PHE A 230 -0.70 -13.09 -10.55
CA PHE A 230 -1.28 -13.10 -9.20
C PHE A 230 -2.21 -14.29 -8.98
N ILE A 231 -3.02 -14.65 -9.99
CA ILE A 231 -3.89 -15.83 -9.88
C ILE A 231 -3.07 -17.11 -9.82
N GLU A 232 -1.99 -17.21 -10.59
CA GLU A 232 -1.12 -18.37 -10.59
C GLU A 232 -0.36 -18.57 -9.28
N SER A 233 -0.09 -17.49 -8.52
CA SER A 233 0.63 -17.57 -7.25
C SER A 233 -0.23 -17.98 -6.06
N ILE A 234 -1.57 -17.96 -6.20
CA ILE A 234 -2.50 -18.26 -5.12
C ILE A 234 -3.32 -19.50 -5.44
N ASN A 235 -3.72 -20.25 -4.41
CA ASN A 235 -4.59 -21.40 -4.60
C ASN A 235 -6.07 -20.98 -4.81
N ILE A 236 -6.90 -21.91 -5.29
CA ILE A 236 -8.30 -21.63 -5.66
C ILE A 236 -9.13 -21.11 -4.48
N GLU A 237 -8.93 -21.63 -3.27
CA GLU A 237 -9.69 -21.22 -2.08
C GLU A 237 -9.35 -19.78 -1.67
N GLN A 238 -8.07 -19.43 -1.65
CA GLN A 238 -7.61 -18.05 -1.40
C GLN A 238 -8.06 -17.11 -2.53
N ALA A 239 -8.03 -17.57 -3.78
CA ALA A 239 -8.54 -16.80 -4.91
C ALA A 239 -10.04 -16.48 -4.75
N GLN A 240 -10.88 -17.45 -4.37
CA GLN A 240 -12.31 -17.23 -4.12
C GLN A 240 -12.57 -16.24 -2.98
N GLN A 241 -11.71 -16.22 -1.97
CA GLN A 241 -11.81 -15.25 -0.88
C GLN A 241 -11.23 -13.88 -1.22
N LYS A 242 -10.30 -13.78 -2.16
CA LYS A 242 -9.62 -12.51 -2.48
C LYS A 242 -10.23 -11.80 -3.69
N LEU A 243 -10.61 -12.53 -4.72
CA LEU A 243 -10.99 -11.98 -6.01
C LEU A 243 -12.51 -11.82 -6.12
N ILE A 244 -12.93 -10.75 -6.80
CA ILE A 244 -14.31 -10.48 -7.18
C ILE A 244 -14.34 -10.32 -8.71
N PRO A 245 -14.56 -11.41 -9.46
CA PRO A 245 -14.71 -11.35 -10.90
C PRO A 245 -16.02 -10.65 -11.29
N VAL A 246 -15.93 -9.57 -12.07
CA VAL A 246 -17.09 -8.82 -12.58
C VAL A 246 -17.06 -8.85 -14.11
N VAL A 247 -18.01 -9.54 -14.73
CA VAL A 247 -18.12 -9.66 -16.18
C VAL A 247 -19.06 -8.57 -16.70
N ILE A 248 -18.52 -7.59 -17.42
CA ILE A 248 -19.28 -6.44 -17.92
C ILE A 248 -19.66 -6.58 -19.40
N ARG A 249 -18.96 -7.43 -20.15
CA ARG A 249 -19.29 -7.81 -21.52
C ARG A 249 -19.01 -9.29 -21.73
N PRO A 250 -19.77 -9.99 -22.60
CA PRO A 250 -19.55 -11.40 -22.85
C PRO A 250 -18.11 -11.67 -23.33
N CYS A 251 -17.39 -12.53 -22.60
CA CYS A 251 -16.03 -12.89 -22.93
C CYS A 251 -15.73 -14.33 -22.46
N LYS A 252 -14.81 -15.00 -23.15
CA LYS A 252 -14.42 -16.38 -22.82
C LYS A 252 -13.36 -16.36 -21.73
N LEU A 253 -13.73 -16.81 -20.54
CA LEU A 253 -12.85 -16.91 -19.38
C LEU A 253 -12.26 -18.31 -19.29
N ASP A 254 -10.96 -18.38 -19.04
CA ASP A 254 -10.20 -19.63 -18.97
C ASP A 254 -9.57 -19.82 -17.56
N GLY A 255 -9.00 -21.01 -17.33
CA GLY A 255 -8.26 -21.33 -16.11
C GLY A 255 -9.09 -21.24 -14.83
N MET A 256 -8.45 -20.81 -13.72
CA MET A 256 -9.06 -20.73 -12.40
C MET A 256 -10.28 -19.80 -12.37
N ILE A 257 -10.23 -18.67 -13.09
CA ILE A 257 -11.35 -17.71 -13.15
C ILE A 257 -12.63 -18.39 -13.64
N LYS A 258 -12.54 -19.32 -14.60
CA LYS A 258 -13.70 -20.07 -15.10
C LYS A 258 -14.42 -20.81 -13.97
N MET A 259 -13.68 -21.35 -13.01
CA MET A 259 -14.20 -22.16 -11.90
C MET A 259 -14.70 -21.35 -10.70
N MET A 260 -14.47 -20.03 -10.68
CA MET A 260 -14.86 -19.15 -9.58
C MET A 260 -16.27 -18.56 -9.77
N SER A 261 -16.92 -18.18 -8.66
CA SER A 261 -18.15 -17.39 -8.67
C SER A 261 -17.89 -16.00 -9.26
N LYS A 262 -18.81 -15.51 -10.10
CA LYS A 262 -18.65 -14.25 -10.83
C LYS A 262 -19.93 -13.43 -10.72
N ILE A 263 -19.77 -12.11 -10.69
CA ILE A 263 -20.86 -11.17 -10.88
C ILE A 263 -20.99 -10.93 -12.38
N ASN A 264 -22.13 -11.27 -12.97
CA ASN A 264 -22.38 -11.07 -14.39
C ASN A 264 -23.32 -9.89 -14.60
N LEU A 265 -22.80 -8.82 -15.20
CA LEU A 265 -23.52 -7.58 -15.50
C LEU A 265 -23.77 -7.39 -17.00
N CYS A 266 -23.58 -8.44 -17.82
CA CYS A 266 -23.83 -8.37 -19.27
C CYS A 266 -25.31 -8.07 -19.61
N ASN A 267 -26.22 -8.16 -18.64
CA ASN A 267 -27.67 -8.03 -18.84
C ASN A 267 -28.26 -6.76 -18.20
N GLU A 268 -27.48 -5.70 -17.97
CA GLU A 268 -28.05 -4.43 -17.49
C GLU A 268 -28.72 -3.64 -18.63
N SER A 269 -29.89 -4.14 -19.05
CA SER A 269 -30.96 -3.35 -19.67
C SER A 269 -31.68 -2.45 -18.64
N ASN A 270 -31.29 -2.47 -17.35
CA ASN A 270 -32.02 -1.85 -16.25
C ASN A 270 -31.13 -1.02 -15.30
N LEU A 271 -30.26 -0.19 -15.86
CA LEU A 271 -29.69 0.94 -15.12
C LEU A 271 -29.89 2.22 -15.96
N GLN A 272 -31.16 2.61 -16.06
CA GLN A 272 -31.54 3.99 -16.37
C GLN A 272 -31.28 4.87 -15.14
N PRO A 273 -31.00 6.17 -15.35
CA PRO A 273 -30.44 7.09 -14.36
C PRO A 273 -31.30 7.28 -13.10
#